data_AF-A0A7Y3NGX1-F1
#
_entry.id   AF-A0A7Y3NGX1-F1
#
_cell.length_a   1.000
_cell.length_b   1.000
_cell.length_c   1.000
_cell.angle_alpha   90.00
_cell.angle_beta   90.00
_cell.angle_gamma   90.00
#
_symmetry.space_group_name_H-M   'P 1'
#
loop_
_entity.id
_entity.type
_entity.pdbx_description
1 polymer ?
#
loop_
_entity_poly.entity_id
_entity_poly.type
_entity_poly.pdbx_seq_one_letter_code
_entity_poly.pdbx_strand_id
1 'polypeptide(L)' 'EKIRPADVLGALTADAGFARDQIGLIRVGDYGTWIAGDRPAADRLEQALARTPI' A
#
# COMPACT_ATOMS: atom_id res chain seq x y z
N GLU A 1 -2.92 17.43 -1.68
CA GLU A 1 -3.05 16.49 -2.81
C GLU A 1 -4.14 15.48 -2.51
N LYS A 2 -4.93 15.05 -3.51
CA LYS A 2 -5.98 14.02 -3.32
C LYS A 2 -5.48 12.69 -3.88
N ILE A 3 -4.78 11.91 -3.07
CA ILE A 3 -4.41 10.53 -3.38
C ILE A 3 -5.65 9.65 -3.32
N ARG A 4 -5.85 8.75 -4.29
CA ARG A 4 -6.95 7.78 -4.25
C ARG A 4 -6.43 6.43 -3.74
N PRO A 5 -7.26 5.62 -3.08
CA PRO A 5 -6.89 4.26 -2.69
C PRO A 5 -6.42 3.40 -3.88
N ALA A 6 -6.96 3.68 -5.07
CA ALA A 6 -6.58 3.01 -6.31
C ALA A 6 -5.14 3.34 -6.76
N ASP A 7 -4.68 4.57 -6.53
CA ASP A 7 -3.31 4.97 -6.87
C ASP A 7 -2.31 4.27 -5.94
N VAL A 8 -2.63 4.16 -4.65
CA VAL A 8 -1.85 3.44 -3.65
C VAL A 8 -1.81 1.94 -3.96
N LEU A 9 -2.96 1.35 -4.30
CA LEU A 9 -3.01 -0.05 -4.72
C LEU A 9 -2.18 -0.26 -6.00
N GLY A 10 -2.27 0.67 -6.95
CA GLY A 10 -1.48 0.67 -8.18
C GLY A 10 0.01 0.70 -7.89
N ALA A 11 0.48 1.59 -7.02
CA ALA A 11 1.88 1.65 -6.63
C ALA A 11 2.35 0.36 -5.96
N LEU A 12 1.57 -0.21 -5.04
CA LEU A 12 1.95 -1.44 -4.33
C LEU A 12 1.92 -2.69 -5.23
N THR A 13 1.01 -2.75 -6.19
CA THR A 13 0.92 -3.89 -7.13
C THR A 13 1.90 -3.75 -8.30
N ALA A 14 2.08 -2.55 -8.84
CA ALA A 14 2.94 -2.31 -10.01
C ALA A 14 4.42 -2.16 -9.65
N ASP A 15 4.75 -1.42 -8.57
CA ASP A 15 6.14 -1.12 -8.20
C ASP A 15 6.71 -2.18 -7.25
N ALA A 16 5.92 -2.62 -6.26
CA ALA A 16 6.36 -3.58 -5.25
C ALA A 16 5.95 -5.05 -5.54
N GLY A 17 5.12 -5.28 -6.56
CA GLY A 17 4.76 -6.62 -7.03
C GLY A 17 3.89 -7.42 -6.04
N PHE A 18 3.10 -6.74 -5.20
CA PHE A 18 2.18 -7.43 -4.30
C PHE A 18 0.97 -8.01 -5.02
N ALA A 19 0.49 -9.15 -4.54
CA ALA A 19 -0.81 -9.66 -4.96
C ALA A 19 -1.92 -8.84 -4.28
N ARG A 20 -3.01 -8.56 -5.02
CA ARG A 20 -4.16 -7.84 -4.48
C ARG A 20 -4.79 -8.53 -3.27
N ASP A 21 -4.69 -9.85 -3.18
CA ASP A 21 -5.17 -10.62 -2.04
C ASP A 21 -4.34 -10.43 -0.76
N GLN A 22 -3.08 -10.00 -0.88
CA GLN A 22 -2.21 -9.69 0.27
C GLN A 22 -2.44 -8.28 0.82
N ILE A 23 -3.17 -7.44 0.07
CA ILE A 23 -3.48 -6.05 0.41
C ILE A 23 -4.96 -5.95 0.72
N GLY A 24 -5.27 -5.71 1.99
CA GLY A 24 -6.62 -5.53 2.49
C GLY A 24 -7.12 -4.10 2.34
N LEU A 25 -7.74 -3.61 3.42
CA LEU A 25 -8.33 -2.28 3.46
C LEU A 25 -7.28 -1.19 3.24
N ILE A 26 -7.47 -0.38 2.20
CA ILE A 26 -6.71 0.86 1.99
C ILE A 26 -7.62 2.03 2.37
N ARG A 27 -7.20 2.81 3.35
CA ARG A 27 -7.90 4.01 3.81
C ARG A 27 -6.99 5.21 3.60
N VAL A 28 -7.35 6.05 2.64
CA VAL A 28 -6.69 7.35 2.43
C VAL A 28 -7.46 8.40 3.23
N GLY A 29 -6.75 9.11 4.11
CA GLY A 29 -7.29 10.25 4.86
C GLY A 29 -6.40 11.47 4.69
N ASP A 30 -6.85 12.59 5.26
CA ASP A 30 -6.19 13.88 5.07
C ASP A 30 -4.79 13.98 5.70
N TYR A 31 -4.49 13.12 6.68
CA TYR A 31 -3.22 13.08 7.42
C TYR A 31 -2.34 11.88 7.07
N GLY A 32 -2.76 11.04 6.14
CA GLY A 32 -2.01 9.85 5.74
C GLY A 32 -2.88 8.72 5.22
N THR A 33 -2.20 7.68 4.76
CA THR A 33 -2.82 6.47 4.21
C THR A 33 -2.53 5.29 5.13
N TRP A 34 -3.57 4.57 5.52
CA TRP A 34 -3.46 3.32 6.26
C TRP A 34 -3.78 2.15 5.33
N ILE A 35 -2.93 1.15 5.36
CA ILE A 35 -3.07 -0.06 4.54
C ILE A 35 -3.05 -1.25 5.48
N ALA A 36 -4.10 -2.07 5.42
CA ALA A 36 -4.08 -3.38 6.04
C ALA A 36 -3.40 -4.36 5.09
N GLY A 37 -2.40 -5.08 5.57
CA GLY A 37 -1.74 -6.15 4.82
C GLY A 37 -1.76 -7.45 5.63
N ASP A 38 -1.60 -8.56 4.92
CA ASP A 38 -1.44 -9.86 5.55
C ASP A 38 -0.17 -9.93 6.40
N ARG A 39 -0.22 -10.64 7.53
CA ARG A 39 0.95 -10.87 8.41
C ARG A 39 2.21 -11.36 7.67
N PRO A 40 2.15 -12.39 6.80
CA PRO A 40 3.33 -12.81 6.04
C PRO A 40 3.77 -11.79 4.98
N ALA A 41 2.90 -10.87 4.58
CA ALA A 41 3.22 -9.79 3.65
C ALA A 41 3.70 -8.52 4.36
N ALA A 42 3.53 -8.40 5.68
CA ALA A 42 3.76 -7.18 6.45
C ALA A 42 5.20 -6.66 6.33
N ASP A 43 6.21 -7.51 6.54
CA ASP A 43 7.63 -7.12 6.44
C ASP A 43 7.97 -6.61 5.04
N ARG A 44 7.41 -7.25 4.02
CA ARG A 44 7.62 -6.83 2.63
C ARG A 44 6.89 -5.51 2.36
N LEU A 45 5.69 -5.34 2.91
CA LEU A 45 4.87 -4.15 2.72
C LEU A 45 5.57 -2.93 3.31
N GLU A 46 6.15 -3.09 4.50
CA GLU A 46 6.97 -2.08 5.15
C GLU A 46 8.18 -1.70 4.29
N GLN A 47 8.91 -2.69 3.77
CA GLN A 47 10.05 -2.42 2.88
C GLN A 47 9.66 -1.69 1.59
N ALA A 48 8.49 -2.01 1.03
CA ALA A 48 7.98 -1.34 -0.17
C ALA A 48 7.61 0.12 0.12
N LEU A 49 6.90 0.38 1.22
CA LEU A 49 6.55 1.73 1.66
C LEU A 49 7.78 2.56 2.01
N ALA A 50 8.84 1.94 2.53
CA ALA A 50 10.10 2.62 2.81
C ALA A 50 10.89 3.01 1.53
N ARG A 51 10.68 2.30 0.41
CA ARG A 51 11.39 2.55 -0.85
C ARG A 51 10.62 3.43 -1.82
N THR A 52 9.29 3.40 -1.78
CA THR A 52 8.44 4.12 -2.72
C THR A 52 7.74 5.26 -1.98
N PRO A 53 8.15 6.52 -2.17
CA PRO A 53 7.39 7.66 -1.67
C PRO A 53 6.07 7.73 -2.46
N ILE A 54 4.96 7.55 -1.75
CA ILE A 54 3.58 7.60 -2.26
C ILE A 54 2.84 8.82 -1.71
#